data_AF-A0A0C1XXE5-F1
#
_entry.id   AF-A0A0C1XXE5-F1
#
_cell.length_a   1.000
_cell.length_b   1.000
_cell.length_c   1.000
_cell.angle_alpha   90.00
_cell.angle_beta   90.00
_cell.angle_gamma   90.00
#
_symmetry.space_group_name_H-M   'P 1'
#
loop_
_entity.id
_entity.type
_entity.pdbx_description
1 polymer ?
#
loop_
_entity_poly.entity_id
_entity_poly.type
_entity_poly.pdbx_seq_one_letter_code
_entity_poly.pdbx_strand_id
1 'polypeptide(L)' 'MTQVRRCSRIPVEELSARIGLPPSQVFRILSGKQFPGWHVTERIARVCGADASVLRRVWEDERGRQESGAVSHPA' A
#
# COMPACT_ATOMS: atom_id res chain seq x y z
N MET A 1 -22.10 2.48 9.15
CA MET A 1 -21.21 1.70 8.25
C MET A 1 -19.78 1.90 8.73
N THR A 2 -19.37 1.16 9.77
CA THR A 2 -18.16 1.50 10.53
C THR A 2 -17.08 0.44 10.33
N GLN A 3 -16.23 0.73 9.35
CA GLN A 3 -14.79 0.51 9.29
C GLN A 3 -14.24 -0.76 9.98
N VAL A 4 -13.82 -1.73 9.18
CA VAL A 4 -13.03 -2.87 9.66
C VAL A 4 -11.64 -2.36 10.12
N ARG A 5 -11.53 -2.00 11.40
CA ARG A 5 -10.24 -1.77 12.09
C ARG A 5 -9.76 -3.09 12.68
N ARG A 6 -9.35 -4.04 11.83
CA ARG A 6 -8.59 -5.21 12.28
C ARG A 6 -7.67 -5.65 11.16
N CYS A 7 -6.39 -5.30 11.29
CA CYS A 7 -5.21 -6.03 10.82
C CYS A 7 -4.07 -5.03 10.62
N SER A 8 -3.39 -4.67 11.72
CA SER A 8 -1.97 -4.30 11.77
C SER A 8 -1.75 -3.65 13.13
N ARG A 9 -1.21 -4.40 14.09
CA ARG A 9 -0.87 -3.89 15.43
C ARG A 9 0.41 -3.02 15.39
N ILE A 10 0.83 -2.58 14.22
CA ILE A 10 2.05 -1.80 14.00
C ILE A 10 1.63 -0.34 13.81
N PRO A 11 2.06 0.59 14.69
CA PRO A 11 1.80 2.00 14.51
C PRO A 11 2.48 2.52 13.24
N VAL A 12 1.86 3.50 12.57
CA VAL A 12 2.37 4.07 11.29
C VAL A 12 3.80 4.60 11.44
N GLU A 13 4.14 5.13 12.60
CA GLU A 13 5.49 5.62 12.93
C GLU A 13 6.51 4.48 12.94
N GLU A 14 6.19 3.36 13.58
CA GLU A 14 7.08 2.19 13.62
C GLU A 14 7.20 1.52 12.24
N LEU A 15 6.10 1.49 11.50
CA LEU A 15 6.11 1.05 10.11
C LEU A 15 6.99 1.98 9.25
N SER A 16 6.88 3.30 9.44
CA SER A 16 7.69 4.29 8.73
C SER A 16 9.19 4.14 9.02
N ALA A 17 9.56 3.88 10.28
CA ALA A 17 10.93 3.64 10.71
C ALA A 17 11.50 2.34 10.13
N ARG A 18 10.71 1.26 10.12
CA ARG A 18 11.14 -0.05 9.58
C ARG A 18 11.26 -0.07 8.06
N ILE A 19 10.45 0.72 7.35
CA ILE A 19 10.49 0.83 5.89
C ILE A 19 11.48 1.91 5.44
N GLY A 20 11.83 2.87 6.30
CA GLY A 20 12.65 4.03 5.96
C GLY A 20 11.91 5.04 5.07
N LEU A 21 10.59 5.14 5.23
CA LEU A 21 9.75 6.09 4.48
C LEU A 21 9.16 7.14 5.42
N PRO A 22 8.82 8.34 4.91
CA PRO A 22 8.11 9.34 5.70
C PRO A 22 6.74 8.83 6.15
N PRO A 23 6.33 9.06 7.40
CA PRO A 23 5.02 8.63 7.91
C PRO A 23 3.85 9.24 7.11
N SER A 24 4.02 10.45 6.56
CA SER A 24 3.04 11.08 5.67
C SER A 24 2.86 10.35 4.34
N GLN A 25 3.90 9.67 3.84
CA GLN A 25 3.84 8.85 2.63
C GLN A 25 3.17 7.50 2.94
N VAL A 26 3.55 6.87 4.05
CA VAL A 26 2.92 5.63 4.53
C VAL A 26 1.41 5.84 4.76
N PHE A 27 1.03 6.95 5.40
CA PHE A 27 -0.37 7.29 5.62
C PHE A 27 -1.15 7.47 4.32
N ARG A 28 -0.57 8.14 3.31
CA ARG A 28 -1.20 8.29 1.99
C ARG A 28 -1.41 6.96 1.29
N ILE A 29 -0.44 6.05 1.39
CA ILE A 29 -0.53 4.69 0.83
C ILE A 29 -1.62 3.90 1.53
N LEU A 30 -1.61 3.84 2.86
CA LEU A 30 -2.59 3.11 3.65
C LEU A 30 -4.01 3.68 3.53
N SER A 31 -4.13 4.98 3.30
CA SER A 31 -5.41 5.65 3.06
C SER A 31 -5.90 5.51 1.62
N GLY A 32 -5.16 4.82 0.74
CA GLY A 32 -5.50 4.68 -0.68
C GLY A 32 -5.37 5.98 -1.49
N LYS A 33 -4.78 7.05 -0.92
CA LYS A 33 -4.57 8.32 -1.61
C LYS A 33 -3.38 8.28 -2.58
N GLN A 34 -2.51 7.29 -2.46
CA GLN A 34 -1.33 7.13 -3.29
C GLN A 34 -1.06 5.66 -3.52
N PHE A 35 -0.87 5.27 -4.79
CA PHE A 35 -0.45 3.92 -5.12
C PHE A 35 1.08 3.78 -4.95
N PRO A 36 1.57 2.85 -4.12
CA PRO A 36 3.00 2.65 -3.90
C PRO A 36 3.65 1.91 -5.08
N GLY A 37 4.92 2.21 -5.34
CA GLY A 37 5.74 1.38 -6.24
C GLY A 37 6.02 -0.01 -5.63
N TRP A 38 6.35 -0.99 -6.48
CA TRP A 38 6.55 -2.39 -6.07
C TRP A 38 7.57 -2.54 -4.92
N HIS A 39 8.70 -1.83 -4.97
CA HIS A 39 9.74 -1.91 -3.94
C HIS A 39 9.24 -1.49 -2.55
N VAL A 40 8.30 -0.53 -2.47
CA VAL A 40 7.69 -0.11 -1.21
C VAL A 40 6.73 -1.18 -0.70
N THR A 41 5.90 -1.72 -1.60
CA THR A 41 4.96 -2.81 -1.31
C THR A 41 5.67 -4.06 -0.80
N GLU A 42 6.78 -4.46 -1.42
CA GLU A 42 7.61 -5.60 -1.00
C GLU A 42 8.19 -5.39 0.41
N ARG A 43 8.69 -4.19 0.70
CA ARG A 43 9.24 -3.87 2.02
C ARG A 43 8.16 -3.89 3.10
N ILE A 44 6.96 -3.39 2.80
CA ILE A 44 5.78 -3.51 3.68
C ILE A 44 5.43 -4.97 3.91
N ALA A 45 5.38 -5.79 2.85
CA ALA A 45 5.09 -7.22 2.94
C ALA A 45 6.05 -7.92 3.91
N ARG A 46 7.35 -7.71 3.73
CA ARG A 46 8.40 -8.31 4.57
C ARG A 46 8.30 -7.86 6.02
N VAL A 47 8.02 -6.57 6.27
CA VAL A 47 7.84 -6.03 7.63
C VAL A 47 6.62 -6.60 8.33
N CYS A 48 5.54 -6.83 7.58
CA CYS A 48 4.29 -7.42 8.07
C CYS A 48 4.34 -8.96 8.13
N GLY A 49 5.40 -9.60 7.64
CA GLY A 49 5.49 -11.06 7.53
C GLY A 49 4.56 -11.65 6.47
N ALA A 50 4.12 -10.85 5.51
CA ALA A 50 3.29 -11.29 4.39
C ALA A 50 4.17 -11.79 3.22
N ASP A 51 3.67 -12.80 2.50
CA ASP A 51 4.34 -13.34 1.32
C ASP A 51 4.38 -12.33 0.17
N ALA A 52 5.60 -11.91 -0.20
CA ALA A 52 5.83 -10.97 -1.28
C ALA A 52 5.29 -11.49 -2.63
N SER A 53 5.37 -12.80 -2.89
CA SER A 53 4.86 -13.39 -4.14
C SER A 53 3.34 -13.29 -4.26
N VAL A 54 2.61 -13.45 -3.14
CA VAL A 54 1.15 -13.26 -3.11
C VAL A 54 0.82 -11.78 -3.28
N LEU A 55 1.51 -10.90 -2.55
CA LEU A 55 1.33 -9.46 -2.64
C LEU A 55 1.66 -8.91 -4.02
N ARG A 56 2.57 -9.57 -4.76
CA ARG A 56 2.93 -9.19 -6.14
C ARG A 56 1.77 -9.30 -7.10
N ARG A 57 1.05 -10.42 -7.05
CA ARG A 57 -0.12 -10.64 -7.91
C ARG A 57 -1.21 -9.59 -7.63
N VAL A 58 -1.44 -9.28 -6.35
CA VAL A 58 -2.39 -8.24 -5.94
C VAL A 58 -1.94 -6.86 -6.40
N TRP A 59 -0.64 -6.55 -6.29
CA TRP A 59 -0.10 -5.26 -6.73
C TRP A 59 -0.17 -5.08 -8.25
N GLU A 60 0.15 -6.11 -9.03
CA GLU A 60 0.07 -6.07 -10.49
C GLU A 60 -1.38 -5.91 -10.97
N ASP A 61 -2.32 -6.61 -10.34
CA ASP A 61 -3.75 -6.50 -10.61
C ASP A 61 -4.30 -5.10 -10.28
N GLU A 62 -3.94 -4.54 -9.12
CA GLU A 62 -4.34 -3.17 -8.79
C GLU A 62 -3.66 -2.11 -9.66
N ARG A 63 -2.41 -2.32 -10.03
CA ARG A 63 -1.73 -1.42 -10.96
C ARG A 63 -2.44 -1.41 -12.32
N GLY A 64 -2.86 -2.57 -12.82
CA GLY A 64 -3.66 -2.68 -14.03
C GLY A 64 -5.00 -1.93 -13.92
N ARG A 65 -5.67 -2.00 -12.76
CA ARG A 65 -6.88 -1.21 -12.48
C ARG A 65 -6.63 0.30 -12.46
N GLN A 66 -5.53 0.76 -11.87
CA GLN A 66 -5.16 2.18 -11.85
C GLN A 66 -4.79 2.70 -13.25
N GLU A 67 -4.03 1.92 -14.02
CA GLU A 67 -3.68 2.26 -15.41
C GLU A 67 -4.91 2.29 -16.32
N SER A 68 -5.88 1.38 -16.10
CA SER A 68 -7.15 1.36 -16.84
C SER A 68 -8.13 2.46 -16.38
N GLY A 69 -8.16 2.78 -15.09
CA GLY A 69 -8.99 3.84 -14.51
C GLY A 69 -8.49 5.26 -14.80
N ALA A 70 -7.19 5.43 -15.08
CA ALA A 70 -6.62 6.70 -15.54
C ALA A 70 -7.11 7.12 -16.94
N VAL A 71 -7.69 6.20 -17.72
CA VAL A 71 -8.33 6.48 -19.03
C VAL A 71 -9.77 7.00 -18.84
N SER A 72 -10.14 7.49 -17.66
CA SER A 72 -11.46 8.08 -17.40
C SER A 72 -11.37 9.34 -16.53
N HIS A 73 -10.78 10.39 -17.11
CA HIS A 73 -11.11 11.78 -16.79
C HIS A 73 -10.97 12.61 -18.09
N PRO A 74 -12.03 12.74 -18.90
CA PRO A 74 -12.13 13.86 -19.83
C PRO A 74 -12.51 15.10 -19.01
N ALA A 75 -11.68 16.15 -19.11
CA ALA A 75 -12.09 17.52 -18.85
C ALA A 75 -12.43 18.19 -20.19
#